data_AF-A0A952KQ54-F1
#
_entry.id   AF-A0A952KQ54-F1
#
_cell.length_a   1.000
_cell.length_b   1.000
_cell.length_c   1.000
_cell.angle_alpha   90.00
_cell.angle_beta   90.00
_cell.angle_gamma   90.00
#
_symmetry.space_group_name_H-M   'P 1'
#
loop_
_entity.id
_entity.type
_entity.pdbx_description
1 polymer ?
#
loop_
_entity_poly.entity_id
_entity_poly.type
_entity_poly.pdbx_seq_one_letter_code
_entity_poly.pdbx_strand_id
1 'polypeptide(L)'
;MSIRDRLDTAINKALAQGHDVIELDISTGDYEDLTGLVDAMDDDELEQSGIDLDAKRYRGHRLVLDPDLPESGIIRDDGAEALPDDDMAVLSERGKPAPATQGQD
;
A
#
# COMPACT_ATOMS: atom_id res chain seq x y z
N MET A 1 -8.28 -2.74 21.87
CA MET A 1 -8.55 -3.45 20.61
C MET A 1 -7.25 -3.45 19.83
N SER A 2 -6.75 -4.64 19.49
CA SER A 2 -5.46 -4.81 18.79
C SER A 2 -5.53 -4.26 17.36
N ILE A 3 -4.39 -3.85 16.81
CA ILE A 3 -4.32 -3.33 15.42
C ILE A 3 -4.84 -4.36 14.40
N ARG A 4 -4.51 -5.63 14.59
CA ARG A 4 -5.01 -6.75 13.77
C ARG A 4 -6.54 -6.78 13.70
N ASP A 5 -7.22 -6.70 14.84
CA ASP A 5 -8.69 -6.67 14.91
C ASP A 5 -9.28 -5.45 14.21
N ARG A 6 -8.62 -4.28 14.33
CA ARG A 6 -9.07 -3.06 13.63
C ARG A 6 -8.97 -3.21 12.12
N LEU A 7 -7.84 -3.70 11.61
CA LEU A 7 -7.65 -3.95 10.17
C LEU A 7 -8.64 -4.99 9.64
N ASP A 8 -8.83 -6.10 10.38
CA ASP A 8 -9.82 -7.12 10.04
C ASP A 8 -11.24 -6.55 9.99
N THR A 9 -11.61 -5.77 11.00
CA THR A 9 -12.90 -5.09 11.06
C THR A 9 -13.08 -4.12 9.90
N ALA A 10 -12.05 -3.35 9.56
CA ALA A 10 -12.12 -2.37 8.49
C ALA A 10 -12.28 -3.06 7.11
N ILE A 11 -11.49 -4.10 6.83
CA ILE A 11 -11.60 -4.90 5.60
C ILE A 11 -12.99 -5.53 5.50
N ASN A 12 -13.42 -6.25 6.54
CA ASN A 12 -14.73 -6.90 6.56
C ASN A 12 -15.87 -5.89 6.38
N LYS A 13 -15.74 -4.69 6.97
CA LYS A 13 -16.70 -3.60 6.80
C LYS A 13 -16.73 -3.10 5.34
N ALA A 14 -15.59 -2.89 4.68
CA ALA A 14 -15.57 -2.51 3.26
C ALA A 14 -16.20 -3.57 2.36
N LEU A 15 -15.80 -4.83 2.54
CA LEU A 15 -16.34 -5.95 1.77
C LEU A 15 -17.85 -6.11 1.99
N ALA A 16 -18.33 -5.93 3.23
CA ALA A 16 -19.75 -5.98 3.55
C ALA A 16 -20.57 -4.83 2.92
N GLN A 17 -19.92 -3.68 2.65
CA GLN A 17 -20.53 -2.57 1.92
C GLN A 17 -20.48 -2.79 0.39
N GLY A 18 -19.78 -3.81 -0.10
CA GLY A 18 -19.57 -4.09 -1.52
C GLY A 18 -18.43 -3.30 -2.16
N HIS A 19 -17.49 -2.79 -1.36
CA HIS A 19 -16.32 -2.05 -1.85
C HIS A 19 -15.12 -2.99 -1.96
N ASP A 20 -14.33 -2.83 -3.02
CA ASP A 20 -13.01 -3.47 -3.14
C ASP A 20 -11.99 -2.70 -2.30
N VAL A 21 -11.16 -3.45 -1.56
CA VAL A 21 -10.06 -2.91 -0.75
C VAL A 21 -8.78 -2.96 -1.57
N ILE A 22 -8.28 -1.79 -1.95
CA ILE A 22 -7.06 -1.66 -2.78
C ILE A 22 -5.83 -1.72 -1.88
N GLU A 23 -5.84 -0.92 -0.81
CA GLU A 23 -4.73 -0.76 0.12
C GLU A 23 -5.22 -0.35 1.51
N LEU A 24 -4.32 -0.48 2.48
CA LEU A 24 -4.55 -0.22 3.89
C LEU A 24 -3.57 0.85 4.34
N ASP A 25 -4.06 2.05 4.61
CA ASP A 25 -3.24 3.10 5.21
C ASP A 25 -3.05 2.81 6.68
N ILE A 26 -1.79 2.73 7.10
CA ILE A 26 -1.42 2.44 8.48
C ILE A 26 -0.63 3.61 9.04
N SER A 27 -1.04 4.07 10.24
CA SER A 27 -0.31 5.11 10.95
C SER A 27 1.04 4.58 11.42
N THR A 28 1.99 5.48 11.72
CA THR A 28 3.31 5.06 12.23
C THR A 28 3.18 4.28 13.54
N GLY A 29 2.36 4.75 14.48
CA GLY A 29 2.15 4.05 15.75
C GLY A 29 1.51 2.67 15.58
N ASP A 30 0.54 2.54 14.68
CA ASP A 30 -0.10 1.25 14.42
C ASP A 30 0.83 0.27 13.70
N TYR A 31 1.73 0.76 12.84
CA TYR A 31 2.75 -0.06 12.19
C TYR A 31 3.80 -0.58 13.19
N GLU A 32 4.18 0.26 14.17
CA GLU A 32 5.04 -0.17 15.29
C GLU A 32 4.35 -1.24 16.14
N ASP A 33 3.08 -1.05 16.48
CA ASP A 33 2.25 -2.06 17.18
C ASP A 33 2.16 -3.38 16.38
N LEU A 34 1.97 -3.29 15.06
CA LEU A 34 1.92 -4.46 14.17
C LEU A 34 3.27 -5.18 14.11
N THR A 35 4.38 -4.44 14.10
CA THR A 35 5.73 -5.01 14.11
C THR A 35 6.00 -5.74 15.43
N GLY A 36 5.63 -5.12 16.56
CA GLY A 36 5.74 -5.76 17.87
C GLY A 36 4.88 -7.02 18.01
N LEU A 37 3.70 -7.03 17.37
CA LEU A 37 2.84 -8.21 17.33
C LEU A 37 3.48 -9.36 16.54
N VAL A 38 4.08 -9.07 15.38
CA VAL A 38 4.77 -10.08 14.56
C VAL A 38 6.01 -10.64 15.26
N ASP A 39 6.79 -9.79 15.95
CA ASP A 39 7.96 -10.22 16.72
C ASP A 39 7.58 -11.18 17.88
N ALA A 40 6.35 -11.04 18.40
CA ALA A 40 5.83 -11.89 19.46
C ALA A 40 5.13 -13.18 18.96
N MET A 41 4.97 -13.36 17.65
CA MET A 41 4.30 -14.52 17.03
C MET A 41 5.32 -15.58 16.61
N ASP A 42 4.95 -16.85 16.77
CA ASP A 42 5.67 -17.96 16.13
C ASP A 42 5.39 -17.99 14.61
N ASP A 43 6.26 -18.63 13.81
CA ASP A 43 6.10 -18.74 12.35
C ASP A 43 4.72 -19.28 11.93
N ASP A 44 4.23 -20.33 12.61
CA ASP A 44 2.89 -20.90 12.38
C ASP A 44 1.77 -19.88 12.64
N GLU A 45 1.92 -19.01 13.64
CA GLU A 45 0.93 -17.97 13.96
C GLU A 45 1.00 -16.83 12.95
N LEU A 46 2.20 -16.46 12.51
CA LEU A 46 2.43 -15.44 11.50
C LEU A 46 1.80 -15.85 10.17
N GLU A 47 2.04 -17.08 9.70
CA GLU A 47 1.41 -17.61 8.48
C GLU A 47 -0.12 -17.61 8.56
N GLN A 48 -0.69 -17.97 9.72
CA GLN A 48 -2.14 -17.94 9.94
C GLN A 48 -2.72 -16.53 10.06
N SER A 49 -1.90 -15.55 10.48
CA SER A 49 -2.34 -14.16 10.63
C SER A 49 -2.55 -13.47 9.28
N GLY A 50 -1.84 -13.90 8.24
CA GLY A 50 -1.80 -13.25 6.94
C GLY A 50 -1.06 -11.91 6.94
N ILE A 51 -0.27 -11.61 7.98
CA ILE A 51 0.63 -10.46 8.04
C ILE A 51 1.94 -10.81 7.34
N ASP A 52 2.37 -9.96 6.41
CA ASP A 52 3.67 -10.06 5.75
C ASP A 52 4.35 -8.68 5.80
N LEU A 53 5.20 -8.46 6.80
CA LEU A 53 5.86 -7.16 7.00
C LEU A 53 6.97 -6.90 5.96
N ASP A 54 7.59 -7.95 5.43
CA ASP A 54 8.64 -7.84 4.41
C ASP A 54 8.04 -7.35 3.08
N ALA A 55 6.92 -7.95 2.67
CA ALA A 55 6.16 -7.51 1.51
C ALA A 55 5.26 -6.29 1.79
N LYS A 56 5.16 -5.84 3.05
CA LYS A 56 4.20 -4.82 3.51
C LYS A 56 2.79 -5.16 3.07
N ARG A 57 2.30 -6.33 3.47
CA ARG A 57 0.94 -6.80 3.17
C ARG A 57 0.23 -7.30 4.41
N TYR A 58 -1.09 -7.16 4.40
CA TYR A 58 -1.98 -7.74 5.39
C TYR A 58 -3.17 -8.38 4.69
N ARG A 59 -3.33 -9.69 4.89
CA ARG A 59 -4.32 -10.54 4.21
C ARG A 59 -4.34 -10.38 2.68
N GLY A 60 -3.15 -10.17 2.11
CA GLY A 60 -2.99 -9.96 0.67
C GLY A 60 -3.17 -8.51 0.19
N HIS A 61 -3.63 -7.59 1.03
CA HIS A 61 -3.72 -6.16 0.70
C HIS A 61 -2.41 -5.44 1.03
N ARG A 62 -2.03 -4.43 0.24
CA ARG A 62 -0.83 -3.62 0.49
C ARG A 62 -1.03 -2.73 1.71
N LEU A 63 -0.02 -2.67 2.58
CA LEU A 63 0.10 -1.71 3.68
C LEU A 63 0.87 -0.49 3.20
N VAL A 64 0.28 0.69 3.35
CA VAL A 64 0.92 1.98 3.06
C VAL A 64 1.09 2.73 4.36
N LEU A 65 2.35 2.96 4.72
CA LEU A 65 2.69 3.71 5.92
C LEU A 65 2.49 5.19 5.65
N ASP A 66 1.54 5.80 6.34
CA ASP A 66 1.27 7.23 6.27
C ASP A 66 1.54 7.88 7.64
N PRO A 67 2.55 8.75 7.76
CA PRO A 67 2.91 9.39 9.02
C PRO A 67 2.00 10.55 9.41
N ASP A 68 1.22 11.09 8.48
CA ASP A 68 0.28 12.19 8.70
C ASP A 68 -1.13 11.68 9.06
N LEU A 69 -1.36 10.37 8.92
CA LEU A 69 -2.60 9.69 9.26
C LEU A 69 -2.76 9.53 10.80
N PRO A 70 -3.79 10.13 11.41
CA PRO A 70 -3.99 10.07 12.86
C PRO A 70 -4.47 8.69 13.36
N GLU A 71 -5.12 7.89 12.51
CA GLU A 71 -5.58 6.53 12.82
C GLU A 71 -5.62 5.70 11.53
N SER A 72 -5.15 4.44 11.60
CA SER A 72 -5.13 3.51 10.46
C SER A 72 -6.50 3.34 9.81
N GLY A 73 -6.51 3.30 8.48
CA GLY A 73 -7.70 3.27 7.65
C GLY A 73 -7.60 2.29 6.48
N ILE A 74 -8.62 2.30 5.62
CA ILE A 74 -8.65 1.50 4.40
C ILE A 74 -8.97 2.39 3.22
N ILE A 75 -8.23 2.20 2.12
CA ILE A 75 -8.51 2.83 0.85
C ILE A 75 -9.35 1.87 0.01
N ARG A 76 -10.49 2.38 -0.45
CA ARG A 76 -11.49 1.63 -1.20
C ARG A 76 -11.49 2.11 -2.64
N ASP A 77 -11.91 1.25 -3.56
CA ASP A 77 -12.25 1.62 -4.95
C ASP A 77 -13.54 2.46 -5.03
N ASP A 78 -13.73 3.39 -4.09
CA ASP A 78 -14.83 4.37 -4.14
C ASP A 78 -14.28 5.68 -4.72
N GLY A 79 -13.84 5.62 -5.98
CA GLY A 79 -13.61 6.81 -6.81
C GLY A 79 -12.72 7.91 -6.19
N ALA A 80 -11.59 7.55 -5.58
CA ALA A 80 -10.50 8.51 -5.45
C ALA A 80 -9.96 8.74 -6.85
N GLU A 81 -10.21 9.94 -7.39
CA GLU A 81 -9.68 10.44 -8.65
C GLU A 81 -8.25 9.91 -8.85
N ALA A 82 -8.11 8.97 -9.79
CA ALA A 82 -6.83 8.71 -10.42
C ALA A 82 -6.40 10.07 -10.99
N LEU A 83 -5.62 10.83 -10.23
CA LEU A 83 -4.87 11.94 -10.78
C LEU A 83 -4.09 11.31 -11.94
N PRO A 84 -4.36 11.71 -13.20
CA PRO A 84 -3.66 11.15 -14.33
C PRO A 84 -2.15 11.33 -14.11
N ASP A 85 -1.37 10.28 -14.36
CA ASP A 85 0.10 10.21 -14.28
C ASP A 85 0.86 11.25 -15.16
N ASP A 86 0.25 12.38 -15.53
CA ASP A 86 0.69 13.29 -16.60
C ASP A 86 1.22 14.67 -16.11
N ASP A 87 1.55 14.84 -14.82
CA ASP A 87 2.03 16.14 -14.32
C ASP A 87 3.24 16.08 -13.36
N MET A 88 4.27 15.31 -13.72
CA MET A 88 5.64 15.54 -13.22
C MET A 88 6.55 15.98 -14.37
N ALA A 89 6.49 17.29 -14.58
CA ALA A 89 7.29 18.12 -15.46
C ALA A 89 8.81 17.82 -15.46
N VAL A 90 9.35 17.64 -16.67
CA VAL A 90 10.36 18.53 -17.29
C VAL A 90 11.49 19.04 -16.38
N LEU A 91 12.70 18.45 -16.55
CA LEU A 91 14.04 19.09 -16.65
C LEU A 91 15.15 18.21 -16.03
N SER A 92 15.85 17.44 -16.87
CA SER A 92 17.31 17.19 -16.74
C SER A 92 17.88 16.62 -18.05
N GLU A 93 17.96 17.54 -19.00
CA GLU A 93 19.06 17.81 -19.94
C GLU A 93 20.20 16.76 -20.14
N ARG A 94 20.40 16.46 -21.43
CA ARG A 94 21.65 16.06 -22.13
C ARG A 94 22.34 14.73 -21.77
N GLY A 95 22.29 13.82 -22.75
CA GLY A 95 23.49 13.04 -23.07
C GLY A 95 23.26 11.66 -23.66
N LYS A 96 22.88 11.57 -24.95
CA LYS A 96 23.41 10.55 -25.87
C LYS A 96 23.03 10.90 -27.32
N PRO A 97 24.01 11.06 -28.24
CA PRO A 97 23.72 11.30 -29.65
C PRO A 97 23.23 10.04 -30.36
N ALA A 98 22.51 10.28 -31.46
CA ALA A 98 21.64 9.41 -32.26
C ALA A 98 22.20 8.05 -32.74
N PRO A 99 21.32 7.09 -33.12
CA PRO A 99 21.58 6.21 -34.25
C PRO A 99 21.11 6.86 -35.55
N ALA A 100 22.03 7.14 -36.47
CA ALA A 100 21.71 7.51 -37.85
C ALA A 100 21.64 6.24 -38.72
N THR A 101 20.46 5.91 -39.26
CA THR A 101 20.23 5.01 -40.41
C THR A 101 18.80 5.30 -40.88
N GLN A 102 18.56 6.17 -41.88
CA GLN A 102 18.65 6.02 -43.35
C GLN A 102 17.25 5.88 -44.01
N GLY A 103 16.99 6.71 -45.03
CA GLY A 103 15.82 6.71 -45.95
C GLY A 103 14.90 7.91 -45.70
N GLN A 104 14.41 8.71 -46.67
CA GLN A 104 14.20 8.54 -48.11
C GLN A 104 14.11 9.93 -48.77
N ASP A 105 14.79 10.15 -49.90
CA ASP A 105 14.27 10.61 -51.21
C ASP A 105 15.45 10.64 -52.21
#